data_AF-A0A7U7GDJ0-F1
#
_entry.id   AF-A0A7U7GDJ0-F1
#
_cell.length_a   1.000
_cell.length_b   1.000
_cell.length_c   1.000
_cell.angle_alpha   90.00
_cell.angle_beta   90.00
_cell.angle_gamma   90.00
#
_symmetry.space_group_name_H-M   'P 1'
#
loop_
_entity.id
_entity.type
_entity.pdbx_description
1 polymer ?
#
loop_
_entity_poly.entity_id
_entity_poly.type
_entity_poly.pdbx_seq_one_letter_code
_entity_poly.pdbx_strand_id
1 'polypeptide(L)'
;MQATLFVEETPAPVVKTPPVSHRPLPLDIKGDYHGWRSDVSCLVQHWEELHLLFLQSSLHSLASPSEPKEREEILRWLNAPQVRHPEPFSFQACLALYDPRLEAEDVQCLVRRILRRSRG
;
A
#
# COMPACT_ATOMS: atom_id res chain seq x y z
N MET A 1 50.24 22.68 -34.80
CA MET A 1 50.51 21.90 -33.58
C MET A 1 49.71 22.52 -32.44
N GLN A 2 49.12 21.66 -31.59
CA GLN A 2 48.42 21.93 -30.32
C GLN A 2 47.12 22.74 -30.40
N ALA A 3 45.91 22.21 -30.15
CA ALA A 3 45.34 21.31 -29.14
C ALA A 3 44.38 22.11 -28.24
N THR A 4 43.11 22.14 -28.65
CA THR A 4 41.96 22.53 -27.84
C THR A 4 41.73 21.50 -26.74
N LEU A 5 41.90 21.89 -25.48
CA LEU A 5 41.46 21.12 -24.33
C LEU A 5 39.96 21.34 -24.12
N PHE A 6 39.16 20.39 -24.63
CA PHE A 6 37.78 20.21 -24.21
C PHE A 6 37.78 19.61 -22.80
N VAL A 7 37.19 20.31 -21.83
CA VAL A 7 36.91 19.72 -20.52
C VAL A 7 35.59 18.96 -20.65
N GLU A 8 35.73 17.65 -20.56
CA GLU A 8 34.71 16.63 -20.63
C GLU A 8 33.69 16.79 -19.49
N GLU A 9 32.43 16.96 -19.86
CA GLU A 9 31.27 16.96 -18.97
C GLU A 9 31.12 15.56 -18.37
N THR A 10 31.35 15.41 -17.06
CA THR A 10 31.09 14.15 -16.35
C THR A 10 29.60 14.10 -15.98
N PRO A 11 28.78 13.23 -16.58
CA PRO A 11 27.39 13.14 -16.17
C PRO A 11 27.31 12.44 -14.81
N ALA A 12 26.51 13.02 -13.91
CA ALA A 12 26.20 12.46 -12.59
C ALA A 12 25.71 11.00 -12.72
N PRO A 13 26.04 10.11 -11.76
CA PRO A 13 25.61 8.73 -11.82
C PRO A 13 24.09 8.67 -11.76
N VAL A 14 23.48 8.30 -12.89
CA VAL A 14 22.06 7.95 -12.98
C VAL A 14 21.86 6.73 -12.09
N VAL A 15 21.36 6.96 -10.88
CA VAL A 15 20.81 5.91 -10.03
C VAL A 15 19.64 5.33 -10.82
N LYS A 16 19.89 4.19 -11.47
CA LYS A 16 18.84 3.37 -12.07
C LYS A 16 18.00 2.84 -10.92
N THR A 17 16.96 3.59 -10.55
CA THR A 17 15.83 3.00 -9.82
C THR A 17 15.34 1.83 -10.68
N PRO A 18 15.34 0.58 -10.16
CA PRO A 18 14.77 -0.52 -10.91
C PRO A 18 13.32 -0.14 -11.24
N PRO A 19 12.86 -0.37 -12.48
CA PRO A 19 11.46 -0.19 -12.78
C PRO A 19 10.70 -1.06 -11.78
N VAL A 20 9.82 -0.43 -10.99
CA VAL A 20 8.84 -1.17 -10.20
C VAL A 20 8.07 -1.96 -11.23
N SER A 21 8.41 -3.25 -11.31
CA SER A 21 7.66 -4.19 -12.12
C SER A 21 6.32 -4.29 -11.42
N HIS A 22 5.37 -3.50 -11.87
CA HIS A 22 3.95 -3.82 -11.76
C HIS A 22 3.73 -5.06 -12.62
N ARG A 23 4.34 -6.18 -12.23
CA ARG A 23 3.89 -7.47 -12.70
C ARG A 23 2.52 -7.57 -12.04
N PRO A 24 1.42 -7.57 -12.80
CA PRO A 24 0.20 -8.12 -12.26
C PRO A 24 0.62 -9.54 -11.88
N LEU A 25 0.71 -9.84 -10.58
CA LEU A 25 0.67 -11.23 -10.18
C LEU A 25 -0.57 -11.75 -10.90
N PRO A 26 -0.43 -12.74 -11.80
CA PRO A 26 -1.61 -13.31 -12.43
C PRO A 26 -2.49 -13.71 -11.26
N LEU A 27 -3.61 -13.00 -11.07
CA LEU A 27 -4.63 -13.47 -10.17
C LEU A 27 -5.08 -14.75 -10.83
N ASP A 28 -4.58 -15.86 -10.31
CA ASP A 28 -5.00 -17.14 -10.78
C ASP A 28 -6.47 -17.29 -10.37
N ILE A 29 -7.36 -16.96 -11.32
CA ILE A 29 -8.81 -17.07 -11.14
C ILE A 29 -9.17 -18.56 -10.88
N LYS A 30 -8.26 -19.49 -11.19
CA LYS A 30 -8.28 -20.89 -10.82
C LYS A 30 -7.07 -21.23 -9.96
N GLY A 31 -6.76 -20.44 -8.93
CA GLY A 31 -5.68 -20.74 -7.98
C GLY A 31 -5.70 -22.22 -7.64
N ASP A 32 -4.75 -22.96 -8.21
CA ASP A 32 -4.57 -24.38 -7.92
C ASP A 32 -4.03 -24.42 -6.49
N TYR A 33 -4.93 -24.31 -5.51
CA TYR A 33 -4.65 -24.45 -4.10
C TYR A 33 -3.75 -25.68 -3.95
N HIS A 34 -2.50 -25.52 -3.51
CA HIS A 34 -1.47 -26.57 -3.47
C HIS A 34 -1.74 -27.58 -2.32
N GLY A 35 -3.02 -27.90 -2.11
CA GLY A 35 -3.60 -28.44 -0.90
C GLY A 35 -4.08 -27.32 0.00
N TRP A 36 -5.40 -27.15 0.13
CA TRP A 36 -6.03 -26.12 0.96
C TRP A 36 -5.47 -26.02 2.40
N ARG A 37 -4.96 -27.13 2.97
CA ARG A 37 -4.30 -27.13 4.29
C ARG A 37 -2.97 -26.40 4.30
N SER A 38 -2.16 -26.57 3.25
CA SER A 38 -0.88 -25.90 3.08
C SER A 38 -1.11 -24.40 2.91
N ASP A 39 -2.11 -24.02 2.11
CA ASP A 39 -2.47 -22.62 1.89
C ASP A 39 -2.99 -21.96 3.17
N VAL A 40 -3.88 -22.62 3.91
CA VAL A 40 -4.33 -22.14 5.23
C VAL A 40 -3.15 -22.00 6.19
N SER A 41 -2.23 -22.98 6.23
CA SER A 41 -1.04 -22.91 7.10
C SER A 41 -0.15 -21.73 6.75
N CYS A 42 0.05 -21.48 5.45
CA CYS A 42 0.82 -20.33 4.96
C CYS A 42 0.15 -19.01 5.33
N LEU A 43 -1.17 -18.88 5.12
CA LEU A 43 -1.93 -17.67 5.47
C LEU A 43 -1.90 -17.38 6.97
N VAL A 44 -1.98 -18.42 7.81
CA VAL A 44 -1.87 -18.29 9.27
C VAL A 44 -0.47 -17.85 9.68
N GLN A 45 0.58 -18.31 9.00
CA GLN A 45 1.96 -17.90 9.31
C GLN A 45 2.24 -16.43 8.97
N HIS A 46 1.66 -15.93 7.87
CA HIS A 46 1.95 -14.59 7.33
C HIS A 46 0.80 -13.59 7.56
N TRP A 47 -0.07 -13.84 8.55
CA TRP A 47 -1.32 -13.09 8.72
C TRP A 47 -1.08 -11.59 9.00
N GLU A 48 -0.04 -11.23 9.76
CA GLU A 48 0.30 -9.83 10.06
C GLU A 48 0.74 -9.09 8.78
N GLU A 49 1.59 -9.73 7.98
CA GLU A 49 2.10 -9.18 6.72
C GLU A 49 0.95 -8.91 5.74
N LEU A 50 -0.05 -9.80 5.70
CA LEU A 50 -1.26 -9.59 4.90
C LEU A 50 -2.04 -8.34 5.35
N HIS A 51 -2.14 -8.08 6.66
CA HIS A 51 -2.79 -6.87 7.16
C HIS A 51 -2.03 -5.60 6.76
N LEU A 52 -0.69 -5.64 6.82
CA LEU A 52 0.16 -4.52 6.44
C LEU A 52 0.09 -4.23 4.93
N LEU A 53 0.14 -5.28 4.10
CA LEU A 53 -0.03 -5.15 2.65
C LEU A 53 -1.40 -4.61 2.29
N PHE A 54 -2.46 -5.07 2.96
CA PHE A 54 -3.82 -4.57 2.75
C PHE A 54 -3.95 -3.08 3.10
N LEU A 55 -3.35 -2.65 4.23
CA LEU A 55 -3.31 -1.24 4.62
C LEU A 55 -2.59 -0.38 3.58
N GLN A 56 -1.38 -0.78 3.20
CA GLN A 56 -0.56 -0.04 2.23
C GLN A 56 -1.26 0.06 0.87
N SER A 57 -1.80 -1.05 0.39
CA SER A 57 -2.54 -1.10 -0.87
C SER A 57 -3.77 -0.18 -0.83
N SER A 58 -4.56 -0.25 0.24
CA SER A 58 -5.75 0.59 0.41
C SER A 58 -5.43 2.09 0.45
N LEU A 59 -4.39 2.48 1.20
CA LEU A 59 -3.95 3.87 1.25
C LEU A 59 -3.35 4.35 -0.08
N HIS A 60 -2.65 3.47 -0.80
CA HIS A 60 -2.13 3.78 -2.13
C HIS A 60 -3.27 3.97 -3.14
N SER A 61 -4.29 3.11 -3.13
CA SER A 61 -5.49 3.25 -3.97
C SER A 61 -6.24 4.56 -3.70
N LEU A 62 -6.23 5.09 -2.47
CA LEU A 62 -6.79 6.42 -2.18
C LEU A 62 -5.99 7.58 -2.77
N ALA A 63 -4.68 7.40 -2.95
CA ALA A 63 -3.77 8.41 -3.49
C ALA A 63 -3.70 8.39 -5.03
N SER A 64 -3.94 7.23 -5.64
CA SER A 64 -3.91 7.01 -7.09
C SER A 64 -5.31 7.18 -7.72
N PRO A 65 -5.41 7.36 -9.05
CA PRO A 65 -6.70 7.33 -9.75
C PRO A 65 -7.30 5.92 -9.69
N SER A 66 -8.21 5.69 -8.73
CA SER A 66 -8.99 4.46 -8.62
C SER A 66 -10.40 4.64 -9.17
N GLU A 67 -11.11 3.53 -9.42
CA GLU A 67 -12.53 3.61 -9.77
C GLU A 67 -13.31 4.31 -8.63
N PRO A 68 -14.33 5.14 -8.95
CA PRO A 68 -15.09 5.85 -7.92
C PRO A 68 -15.70 4.94 -6.85
N LYS A 69 -16.14 3.74 -7.25
CA LYS A 69 -16.74 2.75 -6.37
C LYS A 69 -15.72 2.14 -5.41
N GLU A 70 -14.57 1.72 -5.92
CA GLU A 70 -13.45 1.21 -5.11
C GLU A 70 -13.02 2.26 -4.09
N ARG A 71 -12.91 3.52 -4.52
CA ARG A 71 -12.57 4.64 -3.62
C ARG A 71 -13.58 4.78 -2.49
N GLU A 72 -14.88 4.70 -2.80
CA GLU A 72 -15.93 4.78 -1.79
C GLU A 72 -15.87 3.62 -0.79
N GLU A 73 -15.58 2.41 -1.26
CA GLU A 73 -15.41 1.23 -0.42
C GLU A 73 -14.23 1.38 0.53
N ILE A 74 -13.07 1.84 0.02
CA ILE A 74 -11.90 2.09 0.87
C ILE A 74 -12.17 3.23 1.86
N LEU A 75 -12.89 4.28 1.45
CA LEU A 75 -13.29 5.33 2.39
C LEU A 75 -14.24 4.82 3.47
N ARG A 76 -15.18 3.93 3.13
CA ARG A 76 -16.08 3.31 4.10
C ARG A 76 -15.31 2.45 5.10
N TRP A 77 -14.37 1.66 4.60
CA TRP A 77 -13.45 0.87 5.43
C TRP A 77 -12.60 1.75 6.36
N LEU A 78 -11.98 2.80 5.82
CA LEU A 78 -11.14 3.74 6.57
C LEU A 78 -11.94 4.41 7.68
N ASN A 79 -13.18 4.82 7.41
CA ASN A 79 -14.05 5.54 8.35
C ASN A 79 -14.94 4.60 9.20
N ALA A 80 -14.63 3.31 9.26
CA ALA A 80 -15.33 2.40 10.17
C ALA A 80 -15.22 2.89 11.62
N PRO A 81 -16.29 2.75 12.42
CA PRO A 81 -16.28 3.15 13.82
C PRO A 81 -15.24 2.35 14.61
N GLN A 82 -14.58 3.01 15.57
CA GLN A 82 -13.65 2.32 16.46
C GLN A 82 -14.39 1.40 17.42
N VAL A 83 -13.85 0.20 17.59
CA VAL A 83 -14.42 -0.84 18.45
C VAL A 83 -13.33 -1.42 19.34
N ARG A 84 -13.74 -2.01 20.47
CA ARG A 84 -12.80 -2.61 21.43
C ARG A 84 -12.08 -3.83 20.85
N HIS A 85 -12.76 -4.58 20.00
CA HIS A 85 -12.26 -5.80 19.36
C HIS A 85 -12.41 -5.66 17.86
N PRO A 86 -11.41 -5.07 17.17
CA PRO A 86 -11.49 -4.83 15.74
C PRO A 86 -11.49 -6.15 14.97
N GLU A 87 -12.34 -6.24 13.95
CA GLU A 87 -12.35 -7.38 13.05
C GLU A 87 -11.04 -7.47 12.27
N PRO A 88 -10.58 -8.68 11.89
CA PRO A 88 -9.42 -8.84 11.00
C PRO A 88 -9.59 -8.01 9.73
N PHE A 89 -8.50 -7.42 9.25
CA PHE A 89 -8.46 -6.51 8.10
C PHE A 89 -9.30 -5.23 8.23
N SER A 90 -9.91 -4.94 9.38
CA SER A 90 -10.44 -3.60 9.63
C SER A 90 -9.31 -2.57 9.67
N PHE A 91 -9.61 -1.31 9.36
CA PHE A 91 -8.62 -0.24 9.40
C PHE A 91 -7.91 -0.16 10.76
N GLN A 92 -8.68 -0.26 11.85
CA GLN A 92 -8.15 -0.25 13.21
C GLN A 92 -7.21 -1.44 13.48
N ALA A 93 -7.58 -2.66 13.05
CA ALA A 93 -6.72 -3.83 13.21
C ALA A 93 -5.41 -3.71 12.42
N CYS A 94 -5.50 -3.30 11.15
CA CYS A 94 -4.31 -3.11 10.32
C CYS A 94 -3.39 -2.00 10.86
N LEU A 95 -3.96 -0.90 11.35
CA LEU A 95 -3.17 0.21 11.90
C LEU A 95 -2.47 -0.20 13.19
N ALA A 96 -3.14 -0.93 14.08
CA ALA A 96 -2.55 -1.42 15.32
C ALA A 96 -1.35 -2.35 15.08
N LEU A 97 -1.35 -3.13 14.00
CA LEU A 97 -0.21 -3.93 13.56
C LEU A 97 0.90 -3.10 12.92
N TYR A 98 0.55 -2.03 12.19
CA TYR A 98 1.52 -1.15 11.57
C TYR A 98 2.30 -0.33 12.60
N ASP A 99 1.59 0.34 13.49
CA ASP A 99 2.18 1.03 14.64
C ASP A 99 1.11 1.15 15.76
N PRO A 100 1.27 0.41 16.88
CA PRO A 100 0.29 0.39 17.97
C PRO A 100 0.22 1.71 18.75
N ARG A 101 1.12 2.67 18.48
CA ARG A 101 1.08 4.01 19.09
C ARG A 101 0.17 4.97 18.33
N LEU A 102 -0.30 4.58 17.15
CA LEU A 102 -1.18 5.41 16.34
C LEU A 102 -2.64 5.14 16.67
N GLU A 103 -3.37 6.21 16.97
CA GLU A 103 -4.81 6.15 17.15
C GLU A 103 -5.53 6.21 15.80
N ALA A 104 -6.49 5.31 15.56
CA ALA A 104 -7.16 5.21 14.27
C ALA A 104 -7.93 6.49 13.91
N GLU A 105 -8.57 7.13 14.88
CA GLU A 105 -9.27 8.41 14.70
C GLU A 105 -8.35 9.54 14.23
N ASP A 106 -7.12 9.62 14.77
CA ASP A 106 -6.15 10.64 14.39
C ASP A 106 -5.70 10.44 12.94
N VAL A 107 -5.42 9.20 12.57
CA VAL A 107 -5.03 8.85 11.19
C VAL A 107 -6.21 9.07 10.22
N GLN A 108 -7.44 8.70 10.59
CA GLN A 108 -8.65 9.00 9.82
C GLN A 108 -8.82 10.50 9.58
N CYS A 109 -8.60 11.33 10.61
CA CYS A 109 -8.66 12.78 10.49
C CYS A 109 -7.59 13.32 9.54
N LEU A 110 -6.36 12.80 9.64
CA LEU A 110 -5.25 13.18 8.79
C LEU A 110 -5.51 12.83 7.32
N VAL A 111 -5.92 11.60 7.04
CA VAL A 111 -6.23 11.15 5.67
C VAL A 111 -7.35 11.99 5.07
N ARG A 112 -8.43 12.26 5.82
CA ARG A 112 -9.52 13.14 5.36
C ARG A 112 -9.02 14.56 5.03
N ARG A 113 -8.11 15.11 5.84
CA ARG A 113 -7.51 16.43 5.58
C ARG A 113 -6.70 16.43 4.29
N ILE A 114 -5.91 15.40 4.04
CA ILE A 114 -5.12 15.25 2.81
C ILE A 114 -6.03 15.14 1.59
N LEU A 115 -7.06 14.28 1.65
CA LEU A 115 -7.99 14.07 0.53
C LEU A 115 -8.84 15.31 0.18
N ARG A 116 -9.11 16.20 1.14
CA ARG A 116 -9.77 17.48 0.86
C ARG A 116 -8.85 18.45 0.11
N ARG A 117 -7.56 18.45 0.44
CA ARG A 117 -6.56 19.33 -0.21
C ARG A 117 -6.25 18.91 -1.64
N SER A 118 -6.33 17.62 -1.95
CA SER A 118 -6.09 17.13 -3.32
C SER A 118 -7.25 17.34 -4.30
N ARG A 119 -8.41 17.86 -3.82
CA ARG A 119 -9.59 18.16 -4.63
C ARG A 119 -9.77 19.64 -4.96
N GLY A 120 -8.95 20.52 -4.37
CA GLY A 120 -8.92 21.96 -4.65
C GLY A 120 -7.75 22.30 -5.55
#